data_AF-A0A9E7FTQ1-F1
#
_entry.id   AF-A0A9E7FTQ1-F1
#
_cell.length_a   1.000
_cell.length_b   1.000
_cell.length_c   1.000
_cell.angle_alpha   90.00
_cell.angle_beta   90.00
_cell.angle_gamma   90.00
#
_symmetry.space_group_name_H-M   'P 1'
#
loop_
_entity.id
_entity.type
_entity.pdbx_description
1 polymer ?
#
loop_
_entity_poly.entity_id
_entity_poly.type
_entity_poly.pdbx_seq_one_letter_code
_entity_poly.pdbx_strand_id
1 'polypeptide(L)'
;MGLVNILLFLLASTSTVSVRTESRSTNATFPLPVFCPRSCGSISFEYPFGIGDGCFRTGFNLTCKNDSTSSPKLFLGDGTIEVTRIDMNQGLVYIKPPTVVMDVDESSDVNSGHCTLDLDFTIETALEIQLTRINQTELHLVNTSSIKVIMFDDKDDYLEGVLNGSTTNVEATLAWYMNDHLSCEEAKNTDTYACISQNSFCQTLFLNISIGYLCRCSTNYQVNPYVPSGCQAIKNMTTFACVDQHSSCLNTTTTDGDGEFQGYRCKCS
;
A
#
# COMPACT_ATOMS: atom_id res chain seq x y z
N MET A 1 2.38 24.77 20.38
CA MET A 1 2.76 26.04 21.05
C MET A 1 2.53 25.90 22.55
N GLY A 2 3.50 26.30 23.37
CA GLY A 2 3.29 26.80 24.74
C GLY A 2 2.90 25.82 25.84
N LEU A 3 3.89 25.35 26.61
CA LEU A 3 3.72 24.77 27.95
C LEU A 3 3.35 25.87 28.97
N VAL A 4 2.35 25.61 29.81
CA VAL A 4 2.25 26.20 31.17
C VAL A 4 2.04 25.03 32.13
N ASN A 5 3.11 24.66 32.83
CA ASN A 5 3.05 23.78 33.99
C ASN A 5 2.73 24.63 35.22
N ILE A 6 1.56 24.42 35.83
CA ILE A 6 1.31 24.77 37.23
C ILE A 6 1.27 23.44 37.99
N LEU A 7 2.33 23.15 38.74
CA LEU A 7 2.38 22.02 39.65
C LEU A 7 1.45 22.30 40.84
N LEU A 8 0.38 21.51 40.97
CA LEU A 8 -0.31 21.27 42.23
C LEU A 8 -0.15 19.78 42.57
N PHE A 9 0.78 19.44 43.47
CA PHE A 9 0.87 18.11 44.05
C PHE A 9 -0.15 17.98 45.20
N LEU A 10 -1.16 17.14 45.02
CA LEU A 10 -1.83 16.44 46.10
C LEU A 10 -1.88 14.95 45.73
N LEU A 11 -1.11 14.16 46.45
CA LEU A 11 -1.04 12.70 46.32
C LEU A 11 -2.19 12.05 47.10
N ALA A 12 -3.04 11.30 46.41
CA ALA A 12 -3.66 10.07 46.92
C ALA A 12 -4.03 9.16 45.74
N SER A 13 -3.44 7.96 45.76
CA SER A 13 -3.50 6.91 44.75
C SER A 13 -4.80 6.10 44.79
N THR A 14 -5.40 5.85 43.63
CA THR A 14 -5.73 4.50 43.15
C THR A 14 -5.79 4.54 41.63
N SER A 15 -4.98 3.70 40.99
CA SER A 15 -4.83 3.62 39.55
C SER A 15 -6.10 3.07 38.89
N THR A 16 -6.72 3.85 38.01
CA THR A 16 -7.19 3.27 36.75
C THR A 16 -6.25 3.77 35.69
N VAL A 17 -5.19 3.00 35.45
CA VAL A 17 -4.43 3.11 34.21
C VAL A 17 -5.43 2.86 33.10
N SER A 18 -5.78 3.90 32.34
CA SER A 18 -6.22 3.67 30.97
C SER A 18 -5.03 3.05 30.26
N VAL A 19 -5.05 1.73 30.07
CA VAL A 19 -4.11 1.07 29.19
C VAL A 19 -4.43 1.57 27.79
N ARG A 20 -3.82 2.70 27.41
CA ARG A 20 -3.37 2.83 26.03
C ARG A 20 -2.20 1.87 25.95
N THR A 21 -2.41 0.73 25.30
CA THR A 21 -1.31 -0.01 24.68
C THR A 21 -0.68 0.95 23.67
N GLU A 22 0.28 1.76 24.12
CA GLU A 22 1.23 2.38 23.21
C GLU A 22 2.04 1.22 22.64
N SER A 23 1.88 0.99 21.35
CA SER A 23 2.51 -0.13 20.70
C SER A 23 4.02 0.05 20.75
N ARG A 24 4.72 -0.90 21.36
CA ARG A 24 6.18 -0.79 21.52
C ARG A 24 6.84 -1.22 20.22
N SER A 25 7.34 -0.27 19.44
CA SER A 25 8.16 -0.54 18.26
C SER A 25 9.56 -1.03 18.65
N THR A 26 10.22 -1.76 17.74
CA THR A 26 11.59 -2.24 17.95
C THR A 26 12.59 -1.46 17.11
N ASN A 27 13.74 -1.14 17.71
CA ASN A 27 14.98 -0.99 16.96
C ASN A 27 15.49 -2.40 16.63
N ALA A 28 15.96 -2.62 15.39
CA ALA A 28 16.23 -3.90 14.75
C ALA A 28 16.91 -4.95 15.66
N THR A 29 16.12 -5.78 16.35
CA THR A 29 16.62 -6.87 17.21
C THR A 29 16.11 -8.19 16.64
N PHE A 30 17.02 -9.06 16.22
CA PHE A 30 16.71 -10.36 15.62
C PHE A 30 17.17 -11.52 16.51
N PRO A 31 16.42 -12.65 16.56
CA PRO A 31 15.18 -12.91 15.82
C PRO A 31 13.98 -12.15 16.40
N LEU A 32 13.01 -11.82 15.54
CA LEU A 32 11.74 -11.22 15.97
C LEU A 32 10.98 -12.18 16.90
N PRO A 33 10.12 -11.66 17.79
CA PRO A 33 9.33 -12.50 18.67
C PRO A 33 8.51 -13.56 17.90
N VAL A 34 8.49 -14.79 18.40
CA VAL A 34 7.86 -15.94 17.72
C VAL A 34 6.35 -15.78 17.55
N PHE A 35 5.71 -14.96 18.39
CA PHE A 35 4.28 -14.69 18.37
C PHE A 35 3.88 -13.61 17.35
N CYS A 36 4.82 -13.03 16.60
CA CYS A 36 4.49 -12.00 15.61
C CYS A 36 3.68 -12.61 14.45
N PRO A 37 2.46 -12.08 14.17
CA PRO A 37 1.70 -12.46 12.99
C PRO A 37 2.49 -12.16 11.72
N ARG A 38 2.36 -13.03 10.72
CA ARG A 38 3.01 -12.89 9.40
C ARG A 38 2.01 -12.72 8.26
N SER A 39 0.72 -12.76 8.58
CA SER A 39 -0.34 -12.58 7.60
C SER A 39 -1.62 -12.09 8.26
N CYS A 40 -2.49 -11.50 7.44
CA CYS A 40 -3.85 -11.14 7.77
C CYS A 40 -4.72 -11.48 6.56
N GLY A 41 -5.65 -12.42 6.72
CA GLY A 41 -6.39 -12.96 5.58
C GLY A 41 -5.45 -13.61 4.56
N SER A 42 -5.58 -13.23 3.29
CA SER A 42 -4.74 -13.71 2.18
C SER A 42 -3.42 -12.95 2.01
N ILE A 43 -3.19 -11.89 2.80
CA ILE A 43 -2.03 -11.02 2.63
C ILE A 43 -0.97 -11.41 3.64
N SER A 44 0.19 -11.84 3.14
CA SER A 44 1.41 -12.05 3.91
C SER A 44 2.25 -10.78 3.97
N PHE A 45 2.89 -10.55 5.11
CA PHE A 45 3.81 -9.44 5.31
C PHE A 45 4.97 -9.86 6.20
N GLU A 46 6.07 -9.13 6.09
CA GLU A 46 7.29 -9.36 6.87
C GLU A 46 7.83 -8.03 7.40
N TYR A 47 8.75 -8.11 8.35
CA TYR A 47 9.48 -6.95 8.86
C TYR A 47 10.11 -6.17 7.70
N PRO A 48 9.98 -4.83 7.64
CA PRO A 48 9.74 -3.91 8.76
C PRO A 48 8.28 -3.82 9.19
N PHE A 49 7.35 -4.34 8.39
CA PHE A 49 5.93 -4.36 8.72
C PHE A 49 5.57 -5.44 9.72
N GLY A 50 4.59 -5.16 10.58
CA GLY A 50 4.13 -6.14 11.55
C GLY A 50 2.95 -5.66 12.39
N ILE A 51 2.35 -6.61 13.09
CA ILE A 51 1.18 -6.39 13.95
C ILE A 51 1.57 -6.74 15.39
N GLY A 52 1.26 -5.85 16.31
CA GLY A 52 1.50 -6.05 17.73
C GLY A 52 2.89 -5.62 18.20
N ASP A 53 3.02 -5.58 19.53
CA ASP A 53 4.20 -5.05 20.20
C ASP A 53 5.44 -5.88 19.86
N GLY A 54 6.51 -5.20 19.49
CA GLY A 54 7.78 -5.86 19.20
C GLY A 54 7.90 -6.40 17.77
N CYS A 55 6.86 -6.30 16.94
CA CYS A 55 6.78 -7.01 15.66
C CYS A 55 7.07 -6.16 14.43
N PHE A 56 7.22 -4.84 14.60
CA PHE A 56 7.39 -3.89 13.51
C PHE A 56 8.44 -2.83 13.85
N ARG A 57 9.04 -2.25 12.80
CA ARG A 57 9.87 -1.04 12.92
C ARG A 57 8.97 0.18 13.08
N THR A 58 9.34 1.15 13.91
CA THR A 58 8.56 2.40 14.10
C THR A 58 8.09 2.98 12.76
N GLY A 59 6.79 3.25 12.63
CA GLY A 59 6.16 3.74 11.39
C GLY A 59 5.65 2.66 10.43
N PHE A 60 5.92 1.38 10.70
CA PHE A 60 5.51 0.25 9.87
C PHE A 60 4.46 -0.65 10.56
N ASN A 61 3.73 -0.11 11.53
CA ASN A 61 2.66 -0.86 12.18
C ASN A 61 1.51 -1.13 11.22
N LEU A 62 0.99 -2.36 11.29
CA LEU A 62 -0.19 -2.80 10.57
C LEU A 62 -1.32 -3.10 11.55
N THR A 63 -2.55 -3.04 11.04
CA THR A 63 -3.76 -3.40 11.78
C THR A 63 -4.54 -4.42 10.98
N CYS A 64 -4.85 -5.57 11.58
CA CYS A 64 -5.72 -6.59 10.99
C CYS A 64 -7.11 -6.48 11.61
N LYS A 65 -8.12 -6.17 10.79
CA LYS A 65 -9.51 -6.10 11.24
C LYS A 65 -10.24 -7.36 10.80
N ASN A 66 -10.83 -8.05 11.77
CA ASN A 66 -11.71 -9.18 11.49
C ASN A 66 -13.07 -8.66 11.02
N ASP A 67 -13.62 -9.29 9.99
CA ASP A 67 -14.99 -9.12 9.57
C ASP A 67 -15.75 -10.42 9.88
N SER A 68 -16.92 -10.32 10.51
CA SER A 68 -17.77 -11.47 10.82
C SER A 68 -18.30 -12.19 9.58
N THR A 69 -18.26 -11.54 8.42
CA THR A 69 -18.86 -12.01 7.17
C THR A 69 -17.86 -12.23 6.03
N SER A 70 -16.60 -11.84 6.21
CA SER A 70 -15.56 -11.96 5.18
C SER A 70 -14.17 -12.27 5.75
N SER A 71 -13.19 -12.53 4.89
CA SER A 71 -11.80 -12.73 5.32
C SER A 71 -11.27 -11.49 6.06
N PRO A 72 -10.45 -11.63 7.12
CA PRO A 72 -9.79 -10.50 7.77
C PRO A 72 -9.06 -9.62 6.75
N LYS A 73 -9.13 -8.31 6.97
CA LYS A 73 -8.57 -7.28 6.09
C LYS A 73 -7.42 -6.56 6.76
N LEU A 74 -6.38 -6.29 5.97
CA LEU A 74 -5.16 -5.63 6.41
C LEU A 74 -5.25 -4.13 6.19
N PHE A 75 -4.76 -3.34 7.15
CA PHE A 75 -4.72 -1.89 7.07
C PHE A 75 -3.39 -1.35 7.56
N LEU A 76 -3.02 -0.15 7.09
CA LEU A 76 -1.90 0.61 7.62
C LEU A 76 -2.27 1.21 8.98
N GLY A 77 -1.30 1.21 9.90
CA GLY A 77 -1.30 2.10 11.05
C GLY A 77 -2.56 2.05 11.90
N ASP A 78 -3.28 3.18 11.91
CA ASP A 78 -4.52 3.42 12.63
C ASP A 78 -5.75 2.68 12.07
N GLY A 79 -5.59 1.98 10.95
CA GLY A 79 -6.65 1.20 10.33
C GLY A 79 -7.49 1.95 9.31
N THR A 80 -7.05 3.12 8.83
CA THR A 80 -7.79 3.94 7.85
C THR A 80 -7.60 3.45 6.42
N ILE A 81 -6.37 3.11 6.03
CA ILE A 81 -6.01 2.74 4.66
C ILE A 81 -5.95 1.21 4.54
N GLU A 82 -6.83 0.61 3.74
CA GLU A 82 -6.84 -0.84 3.46
C GLU A 82 -5.65 -1.19 2.55
N VAL A 83 -4.86 -2.19 2.95
CA VAL A 83 -3.73 -2.73 2.20
C VAL A 83 -4.22 -3.94 1.41
N THR A 84 -3.87 -4.00 0.13
CA THR A 84 -4.20 -5.12 -0.76
C THR A 84 -3.01 -6.03 -1.02
N ARG A 85 -1.78 -5.48 -1.02
CA ARG A 85 -0.53 -6.24 -1.23
C ARG A 85 0.69 -5.44 -0.76
N ILE A 86 1.76 -6.13 -0.33
CA ILE A 86 3.05 -5.52 0.00
C ILE A 86 4.14 -6.18 -0.85
N ASP A 87 4.91 -5.38 -1.60
CA ASP A 87 6.04 -5.84 -2.41
C ASP A 87 7.37 -5.35 -1.81
N MET A 88 8.00 -6.25 -1.05
CA MET A 88 9.28 -6.03 -0.37
C MET A 88 10.46 -5.81 -1.32
N ASN A 89 10.39 -6.30 -2.55
CA ASN A 89 11.46 -6.14 -3.53
C ASN A 89 11.44 -4.73 -4.13
N GLN A 90 10.24 -4.23 -4.46
CA GLN A 90 10.07 -2.92 -5.08
C GLN A 90 10.07 -1.79 -4.06
N GLY A 91 9.67 -2.07 -2.81
CA GLY A 91 9.45 -1.04 -1.81
C GLY A 91 8.06 -0.41 -1.93
N LEU A 92 7.05 -1.18 -2.35
CA LEU A 92 5.71 -0.70 -2.67
C LEU A 92 4.61 -1.38 -1.83
N VAL A 93 3.75 -0.58 -1.21
CA VAL A 93 2.48 -1.02 -0.59
C VAL A 93 1.34 -0.67 -1.52
N TYR A 94 0.60 -1.67 -1.93
CA TYR A 94 -0.62 -1.51 -2.70
C TYR A 94 -1.79 -1.34 -1.75
N ILE A 95 -2.58 -0.32 -1.98
CA ILE A 95 -3.69 0.08 -1.11
C ILE A 95 -4.98 0.11 -1.91
N LYS A 96 -6.10 -0.05 -1.20
CA LYS A 96 -7.39 0.29 -1.78
C LYS A 96 -7.41 1.80 -2.03
N PRO A 97 -7.71 2.27 -3.25
CA PRO A 97 -7.80 3.70 -3.52
C PRO A 97 -8.78 4.38 -2.56
N PRO A 98 -8.52 5.62 -2.14
CA PRO A 98 -9.49 6.39 -1.37
C PRO A 98 -10.75 6.56 -2.22
N THR A 99 -11.90 6.22 -1.63
CA THR A 99 -13.21 6.47 -2.24
C THR A 99 -13.64 7.89 -1.92
N VAL A 100 -13.81 8.72 -2.94
CA VAL A 100 -14.42 10.04 -2.77
C VAL A 100 -15.92 9.89 -2.95
N VAL A 101 -16.68 10.07 -1.86
CA VAL A 101 -18.15 10.10 -1.88
C VAL A 101 -18.58 11.55 -1.97
N MET A 102 -19.43 11.85 -2.94
CA MET A 102 -19.90 13.20 -3.20
C MET A 102 -21.42 13.25 -3.15
N ASP A 103 -21.93 14.35 -2.60
CA ASP A 103 -23.34 14.68 -2.62
C ASP A 103 -23.63 15.57 -3.82
N VAL A 104 -24.71 15.28 -4.54
CA VAL A 104 -25.19 16.12 -5.64
C VAL A 104 -26.44 16.80 -5.11
N ASP A 105 -26.25 17.94 -4.45
CA ASP A 105 -27.35 18.82 -4.08
C ASP A 105 -28.01 19.37 -5.35
N GLU A 106 -29.35 19.49 -5.34
CA GLU A 106 -30.20 20.07 -6.41
C GLU A 106 -29.82 21.52 -6.80
N SER A 107 -28.80 22.09 -6.19
CA SER A 107 -28.29 23.44 -6.46
C SER A 107 -27.30 23.51 -7.63
N SER A 108 -26.84 22.41 -8.22
CA SER A 108 -26.10 22.46 -9.49
C SER A 108 -27.07 22.86 -10.60
N ASP A 109 -26.88 24.06 -11.16
CA ASP A 109 -27.68 24.69 -12.23
C ASP A 109 -28.66 23.75 -12.95
N VAL A 110 -29.89 23.67 -12.45
CA VAL A 110 -30.97 22.83 -13.02
C VAL A 110 -31.23 23.16 -14.51
N ASN A 111 -30.77 24.32 -14.97
CA ASN A 111 -30.91 24.78 -16.35
C ASN A 111 -29.87 24.21 -17.34
N SER A 112 -28.76 23.61 -16.88
CA SER A 112 -27.70 23.08 -17.76
C SER A 112 -27.74 21.55 -17.95
N GLY A 113 -28.51 20.83 -17.12
CA GLY A 113 -28.70 19.37 -17.28
C GLY A 113 -27.46 18.51 -17.02
N HIS A 114 -26.37 19.09 -16.50
CA HIS A 114 -25.11 18.42 -16.19
C HIS A 114 -24.58 18.88 -14.83
N CYS A 115 -24.10 17.95 -14.01
CA CYS A 115 -23.36 18.24 -12.79
C CYS A 115 -21.87 18.10 -13.09
N THR A 116 -21.09 19.16 -12.90
CA THR A 116 -19.64 19.16 -13.07
C THR A 116 -18.95 18.96 -11.73
N LEU A 117 -17.92 18.13 -11.74
CA LEU A 117 -17.01 17.95 -10.61
C LEU A 117 -15.63 18.34 -11.08
N ASP A 118 -15.06 19.33 -10.40
CA ASP A 118 -13.68 19.72 -10.61
C ASP A 118 -12.81 19.05 -9.55
N LEU A 119 -11.80 18.30 -10.01
CA LEU A 119 -10.87 17.57 -9.15
C LEU A 119 -9.46 18.05 -9.42
N ASP A 120 -9.00 19.02 -8.62
CA ASP A 120 -7.63 19.52 -8.69
C ASP A 120 -6.69 18.62 -7.86
N PHE A 121 -5.82 17.88 -8.53
CA PHE A 121 -4.79 17.06 -7.88
C PHE A 121 -3.40 17.51 -8.30
N THR A 122 -2.57 17.84 -7.31
CA THR A 122 -1.18 18.26 -7.53
C THR A 122 -0.19 17.09 -7.67
N ILE A 123 -0.64 15.83 -7.57
CA ILE A 123 0.18 14.61 -7.62
C ILE A 123 -0.58 13.46 -8.31
N GLU A 124 0.16 12.54 -8.93
CA GLU A 124 -0.35 11.31 -9.57
C GLU A 124 -0.91 10.32 -8.52
N THR A 125 -2.07 10.60 -7.94
CA THR A 125 -2.75 9.68 -7.03
C THR A 125 -3.82 8.90 -7.75
N ALA A 126 -3.78 7.57 -7.60
CA ALA A 126 -4.84 6.71 -8.10
C ALA A 126 -6.10 6.85 -7.20
N LEU A 127 -7.26 7.13 -7.81
CA LEU A 127 -8.53 7.37 -7.11
C LEU A 127 -9.63 6.45 -7.64
N GLU A 128 -10.52 6.04 -6.74
CA GLU A 128 -11.78 5.40 -7.10
C GLU A 128 -12.92 6.40 -6.91
N ILE A 129 -13.58 6.78 -8.01
CA ILE A 129 -14.76 7.66 -7.97
C ILE A 129 -16.00 6.77 -7.87
N GLN A 130 -16.71 6.85 -6.74
CA GLN A 130 -17.97 6.14 -6.54
C GLN A 130 -19.13 7.12 -6.44
N LEU A 131 -19.97 7.14 -7.47
CA LEU A 131 -21.20 7.94 -7.48
C LEU A 131 -22.32 7.18 -6.76
N THR A 132 -22.80 7.73 -5.64
CA THR A 132 -23.90 7.15 -4.86
C THR A 132 -24.97 8.21 -4.64
N ARG A 133 -26.23 7.93 -5.01
CA ARG A 133 -27.35 8.86 -4.78
C ARG A 133 -27.85 8.72 -3.35
N ILE A 134 -27.85 9.81 -2.59
CA ILE A 134 -28.31 9.85 -1.20
C ILE A 134 -29.77 10.32 -1.18
N ASN A 135 -30.64 9.62 -0.42
CA ASN A 135 -32.03 9.99 -0.09
C ASN A 135 -33.03 10.07 -1.27
N GLN A 136 -33.81 9.00 -1.50
CA GLN A 136 -34.93 9.00 -2.45
C GLN A 136 -36.27 9.21 -1.72
N THR A 137 -36.79 10.45 -1.72
CA THR A 137 -38.21 10.68 -1.42
C THR A 137 -39.06 10.86 -2.69
N GLU A 138 -38.47 11.21 -3.83
CA GLU A 138 -39.16 11.20 -5.13
C GLU A 138 -38.44 10.35 -6.17
N LEU A 139 -39.18 9.35 -6.64
CA LEU A 139 -38.74 8.29 -7.53
C LEU A 139 -38.70 8.77 -8.99
N HIS A 140 -37.86 9.76 -9.28
CA HIS A 140 -37.45 9.99 -10.67
C HIS A 140 -36.47 8.86 -11.04
N LEU A 141 -37.03 7.84 -11.71
CA LEU A 141 -36.38 6.68 -12.29
C LEU A 141 -35.38 7.11 -13.37
N VAL A 142 -34.19 7.55 -12.96
CA VAL A 142 -33.04 7.60 -13.85
C VAL A 142 -32.32 6.27 -13.69
N ASN A 143 -32.34 5.46 -14.75
CA ASN A 143 -31.59 4.21 -14.79
C ASN A 143 -30.09 4.53 -14.60
N THR A 144 -29.37 3.80 -13.74
CA THR A 144 -27.93 4.03 -13.51
C THR A 144 -27.09 3.83 -14.78
N SER A 145 -27.61 3.11 -15.78
CA SER A 145 -27.04 3.02 -17.13
C SER A 145 -27.09 4.34 -17.94
N SER A 146 -27.73 5.39 -17.40
CA SER A 146 -27.89 6.70 -18.04
C SER A 146 -26.85 7.74 -17.58
N ILE A 147 -26.08 7.46 -16.52
CA ILE A 147 -25.02 8.36 -16.05
C ILE A 147 -23.78 8.15 -16.93
N LYS A 148 -23.44 9.17 -17.73
CA LYS A 148 -22.18 9.22 -18.50
C LYS A 148 -21.22 10.13 -17.76
N VAL A 149 -20.11 9.59 -17.26
CA VAL A 149 -19.05 10.41 -16.69
C VAL A 149 -18.10 10.77 -17.84
N ILE A 150 -17.94 12.07 -18.05
CA ILE A 150 -17.13 12.63 -19.12
C ILE A 150 -15.98 13.36 -18.44
N MET A 151 -14.76 12.95 -18.75
CA MET A 151 -13.55 13.56 -18.18
C MET A 151 -12.98 14.56 -19.18
N PHE A 152 -12.61 15.73 -18.68
CA PHE A 152 -11.94 16.78 -19.45
C PHE A 152 -10.61 17.12 -18.78
N ASP A 153 -9.58 17.45 -19.57
CA ASP A 153 -8.38 18.10 -19.06
C ASP A 153 -8.72 19.58 -18.78
N ASP A 154 -8.57 20.01 -17.52
CA ASP A 154 -8.86 21.37 -17.06
C ASP A 154 -8.05 22.45 -17.80
N LYS A 155 -6.88 22.10 -18.38
CA LYS A 155 -6.04 23.07 -19.08
C LYS A 155 -6.53 23.40 -20.47
N ASP A 156 -7.11 22.43 -21.18
CA ASP A 156 -7.36 22.53 -22.62
C ASP A 156 -8.80 22.13 -23.04
N ASP A 157 -9.69 21.81 -22.09
CA ASP A 157 -11.06 21.30 -22.32
C ASP A 157 -11.12 20.07 -23.24
N TYR A 158 -10.00 19.33 -23.36
CA TYR A 158 -9.92 18.15 -24.21
C TYR A 158 -10.64 16.98 -23.55
N LEU A 159 -11.48 16.28 -24.32
CA LEU A 159 -12.14 15.06 -23.88
C LEU A 159 -11.10 13.97 -23.63
N GLU A 160 -10.74 13.75 -22.38
CA GLU A 160 -9.83 12.68 -21.94
C GLU A 160 -10.51 11.30 -22.04
N GLY A 161 -11.83 11.25 -21.85
CA GLY A 161 -12.57 10.02 -22.06
C GLY A 161 -14.01 10.07 -21.61
N VAL A 162 -14.78 9.08 -22.07
CA VAL A 162 -16.11 8.78 -21.55
C VAL A 162 -16.00 7.50 -20.73
N LEU A 163 -16.14 7.60 -19.42
CA LEU A 163 -16.22 6.44 -18.54
C LEU A 163 -17.61 5.82 -18.72
N ASN A 164 -17.71 4.88 -19.66
CA ASN A 164 -18.80 3.92 -19.66
C ASN A 164 -18.59 3.03 -18.45
N GLY A 165 -19.55 3.00 -17.51
CA GLY A 165 -19.46 2.26 -16.25
C GLY A 165 -18.88 0.85 -16.40
N SER A 166 -17.57 0.77 -16.28
CA SER A 166 -16.72 -0.40 -16.34
C SER A 166 -15.71 -0.10 -15.27
N THR A 167 -15.78 -0.83 -14.16
CA THR A 167 -14.79 -0.76 -13.09
C THR A 167 -13.40 -0.90 -13.72
N THR A 168 -12.69 0.22 -13.88
CA THR A 168 -11.26 0.19 -14.11
C THR A 168 -10.65 -0.14 -12.76
N ASN A 169 -9.95 -1.26 -12.64
CA ASN A 169 -9.21 -1.59 -11.41
C ASN A 169 -8.09 -0.56 -11.27
N VAL A 170 -8.37 0.53 -10.56
CA VAL A 170 -7.37 1.55 -10.25
C VAL A 170 -6.54 0.99 -9.10
N GLU A 171 -5.27 0.68 -9.36
CA GLU A 171 -4.34 0.20 -8.34
C GLU A 171 -3.59 1.41 -7.74
N ALA A 172 -3.84 1.72 -6.46
CA ALA A 172 -3.13 2.78 -5.74
C ALA A 172 -1.91 2.18 -5.03
N THR A 173 -0.77 2.88 -5.13
CA THR A 173 0.50 2.38 -4.58
C THR A 173 1.22 3.47 -3.76
N LEU A 174 1.78 3.07 -2.62
CA LEU A 174 2.63 3.88 -1.76
C LEU A 174 4.04 3.32 -1.77
N ALA A 175 5.05 4.15 -2.02
CA ALA A 175 6.43 3.78 -1.78
C ALA A 175 6.81 4.05 -0.32
N TRP A 176 7.45 3.11 0.36
CA TRP A 176 7.98 3.35 1.70
C TRP A 176 9.48 3.60 1.65
N TYR A 177 10.00 4.19 2.73
CA TYR A 177 11.43 4.38 2.93
C TYR A 177 11.72 4.58 4.41
N MET A 178 13.00 4.51 4.76
CA MET A 178 13.52 4.80 6.08
C MET A 178 13.87 6.28 6.17
N ASN A 179 13.33 6.97 7.17
CA ASN A 179 13.45 8.41 7.35
C ASN A 179 14.10 8.79 8.70
N ASP A 180 14.71 7.82 9.40
CA ASP A 180 15.51 8.07 10.60
C ASP A 180 16.80 8.84 10.28
N HIS A 181 17.28 8.76 9.05
CA HIS A 181 18.40 9.51 8.50
C HIS A 181 18.08 9.97 7.09
N LEU A 182 18.68 11.08 6.65
CA LEU A 182 18.36 11.67 5.34
C LEU A 182 19.01 10.92 4.19
N SER A 183 20.11 10.18 4.43
CA SER A 183 20.83 9.44 3.38
C SER A 183 21.45 8.14 3.89
N CYS A 184 21.90 7.31 2.94
CA CYS A 184 22.66 6.10 3.26
C CYS A 184 24.01 6.39 3.94
N GLU A 185 24.69 7.48 3.61
CA GLU A 185 25.97 7.84 4.25
C GLU A 185 25.78 8.10 5.74
N GLU A 186 24.71 8.81 6.10
CA GLU A 186 24.36 9.08 7.49
C GLU A 186 23.94 7.80 8.22
N ALA A 187 23.11 6.97 7.59
CA ALA A 187 22.51 5.81 8.24
C ALA A 187 23.51 4.68 8.52
N LYS A 188 24.45 4.39 7.62
CA LYS A 188 25.32 3.19 7.67
C LYS A 188 26.12 2.99 8.96
N ASN A 189 26.42 4.08 9.68
CA ASN A 189 27.26 4.04 10.88
C ASN A 189 26.44 4.15 12.17
N THR A 190 25.15 3.84 12.12
CA THR A 190 24.22 4.01 13.23
C THR A 190 23.55 2.69 13.60
N ASP A 191 23.10 2.60 14.85
CA ASP A 191 22.39 1.41 15.36
C ASP A 191 20.97 1.28 14.78
N THR A 192 20.47 2.29 14.06
CA THR A 192 19.13 2.29 13.44
C THR A 192 19.15 1.88 11.96
N TYR A 193 20.34 1.64 11.40
CA TYR A 193 20.52 1.23 10.01
C TYR A 193 19.68 0.00 9.65
N ALA A 194 18.83 0.13 8.63
CA ALA A 194 17.82 -0.88 8.34
C ALA A 194 18.27 -1.98 7.35
N CYS A 195 19.30 -1.75 6.53
CA CYS A 195 19.67 -2.68 5.44
C CYS A 195 20.66 -3.74 5.93
N ILE A 196 20.15 -4.71 6.69
CA ILE A 196 20.98 -5.64 7.47
C ILE A 196 21.22 -6.99 6.79
N SER A 197 20.61 -7.25 5.65
CA SER A 197 20.83 -8.48 4.89
C SER A 197 22.18 -8.44 4.15
N GLN A 198 22.96 -9.53 4.20
CA GLN A 198 24.31 -9.63 3.62
C GLN A 198 24.35 -9.38 2.09
N ASN A 199 23.23 -9.60 1.39
CA ASN A 199 23.08 -9.36 -0.05
C ASN A 199 22.09 -8.21 -0.32
N SER A 200 22.14 -7.17 0.50
CA SER A 200 21.37 -5.95 0.32
C SER A 200 22.28 -4.73 0.16
N PHE A 201 21.73 -3.68 -0.43
CA PHE A 201 22.34 -2.37 -0.53
C PHE A 201 21.35 -1.28 -0.11
N CYS A 202 21.90 -0.16 0.33
CA CYS A 202 21.15 1.03 0.69
C CYS A 202 21.10 1.98 -0.52
N GLN A 203 19.91 2.51 -0.81
CA GLN A 203 19.66 3.49 -1.87
C GLN A 203 19.08 4.78 -1.27
N THR A 204 19.81 5.89 -1.36
CA THR A 204 19.32 7.21 -0.96
C THR A 204 18.20 7.67 -1.89
N LEU A 205 17.14 8.26 -1.33
CA LEU A 205 16.01 8.81 -2.08
C LEU A 205 16.03 10.34 -2.12
N PHE A 206 15.64 10.91 -3.27
CA PHE A 206 15.68 12.34 -3.52
C PHE A 206 14.33 12.88 -4.01
N LEU A 207 13.82 13.92 -3.33
CA LEU A 207 12.72 14.77 -3.79
C LEU A 207 13.18 16.23 -3.69
N ASN A 208 14.07 16.64 -4.61
CA ASN A 208 14.86 17.89 -4.60
C ASN A 208 15.91 18.00 -3.48
N ILE A 209 15.68 17.34 -2.34
CA ILE A 209 16.63 17.11 -1.26
C ILE A 209 16.66 15.61 -0.91
N SER A 210 17.70 15.19 -0.18
CA SER A 210 17.76 13.84 0.38
C SER A 210 16.66 13.68 1.44
N ILE A 211 15.76 12.72 1.25
CA ILE A 211 14.59 12.54 2.13
C ILE A 211 14.66 11.27 2.98
N GLY A 212 15.62 10.39 2.70
CA GLY A 212 15.76 9.12 3.38
C GLY A 212 16.44 8.08 2.52
N TYR A 213 16.25 6.81 2.88
CA TYR A 213 16.83 5.69 2.14
C TYR A 213 15.92 4.48 2.08
N LEU A 214 16.07 3.67 1.03
CA LEU A 214 15.40 2.39 0.85
C LEU A 214 16.43 1.27 0.81
N CYS A 215 16.14 0.14 1.45
CA CYS A 215 16.97 -1.05 1.33
C CYS A 215 16.48 -1.90 0.16
N ARG A 216 17.41 -2.42 -0.63
CA ARG A 216 17.13 -3.31 -1.76
C ARG A 216 18.04 -4.52 -1.74
N CYS A 217 17.55 -5.65 -2.21
CA CYS A 217 18.41 -6.79 -2.46
C CYS A 217 19.30 -6.52 -3.69
N SER A 218 20.53 -6.98 -3.62
CA SER A 218 21.48 -6.93 -4.73
C SER A 218 20.97 -7.73 -5.94
N THR A 219 21.54 -7.48 -7.11
CA THR A 219 21.19 -8.21 -8.34
C THR A 219 21.24 -9.73 -8.11
N ASN A 220 20.20 -10.43 -8.59
CA ASN A 220 19.98 -11.87 -8.40
C ASN A 220 19.61 -12.30 -6.97
N TYR A 221 19.21 -11.37 -6.10
CA TYR A 221 18.64 -11.65 -4.79
C TYR A 221 17.27 -10.97 -4.64
N GLN A 222 16.36 -11.61 -3.90
CA GLN A 222 15.01 -11.11 -3.61
C GLN A 222 14.58 -11.49 -2.19
N VAL A 223 13.31 -11.19 -1.86
CA VAL A 223 12.58 -11.46 -0.61
C VAL A 223 12.62 -10.29 0.37
N ASN A 224 13.68 -10.11 1.16
CA ASN A 224 13.63 -9.09 2.21
C ASN A 224 15.00 -8.52 2.60
N PRO A 225 15.32 -7.25 2.29
CA PRO A 225 16.60 -6.66 2.66
C PRO A 225 16.69 -6.20 4.13
N TYR A 226 15.57 -6.19 4.87
CA TYR A 226 15.47 -5.63 6.22
C TYR A 226 15.66 -6.65 7.34
N VAL A 227 15.91 -7.92 7.01
CA VAL A 227 16.10 -9.01 7.97
C VAL A 227 17.41 -9.76 7.69
N PRO A 228 18.08 -10.33 8.72
CA PRO A 228 19.30 -11.12 8.51
C PRO A 228 19.02 -12.28 7.57
N SER A 229 19.90 -12.49 6.59
CA SER A 229 19.74 -13.51 5.53
C SER A 229 18.44 -13.41 4.72
N GLY A 230 17.74 -12.28 4.76
CA GLY A 230 16.46 -12.11 4.08
C GLY A 230 16.57 -11.94 2.57
N CYS A 231 17.70 -11.45 2.06
CA CYS A 231 17.96 -11.43 0.62
C CYS A 231 18.47 -12.80 0.20
N GLN A 232 17.57 -13.59 -0.38
CA GLN A 232 17.83 -14.94 -0.84
C GLN A 232 18.14 -14.91 -2.32
N ALA A 233 19.11 -15.73 -2.74
CA ALA A 233 19.42 -15.86 -4.16
C ALA A 233 18.15 -16.27 -4.90
N ILE A 234 17.86 -15.58 -6.01
CA ILE A 234 16.83 -16.00 -6.94
C ILE A 234 17.30 -17.35 -7.46
N LYS A 235 16.81 -18.42 -6.83
CA LYS A 235 16.85 -19.73 -7.46
C LYS A 235 16.05 -19.54 -8.75
N ASN A 236 16.52 -20.09 -9.87
CA ASN A 236 15.75 -20.18 -11.11
C ASN A 236 14.45 -20.94 -10.81
N MET A 237 13.49 -20.25 -10.20
CA MET A 237 12.15 -20.71 -9.95
C MET A 237 11.45 -20.39 -11.25
N THR A 238 11.63 -21.29 -12.20
CA THR A 238 10.78 -21.40 -13.39
C THR A 238 9.38 -21.86 -12.98
N THR A 239 8.80 -21.26 -11.94
CA THR A 239 7.38 -21.38 -11.62
C THR A 239 6.69 -20.17 -12.23
N PHE A 240 6.61 -20.15 -13.56
CA PHE A 240 5.51 -19.48 -14.22
C PHE A 240 4.26 -20.30 -13.90
N ALA A 241 3.47 -19.86 -12.91
CA ALA A 241 2.16 -20.42 -12.68
C ALA A 241 1.23 -19.87 -13.77
N CYS A 242 0.62 -20.76 -14.54
CA CYS A 242 -0.47 -20.40 -15.42
C CYS A 242 -1.62 -19.88 -14.53
N VAL A 243 -1.95 -18.58 -14.64
CA VAL A 243 -2.77 -17.84 -13.64
C VAL A 243 -4.26 -18.19 -13.71
N ASP A 244 -4.70 -18.85 -14.78
CA ASP A 244 -6.10 -19.23 -15.01
C ASP A 244 -6.35 -20.71 -14.64
N GLN A 245 -7.49 -21.00 -14.02
CA GLN A 245 -7.92 -22.37 -13.68
C GLN A 245 -8.11 -23.29 -14.91
N HIS A 246 -8.22 -22.73 -16.11
CA HIS A 246 -8.29 -23.40 -17.41
C HIS A 246 -6.99 -23.28 -18.22
N SER A 247 -5.90 -22.82 -17.61
CA SER A 247 -4.61 -22.72 -18.27
C SER A 247 -3.69 -23.87 -17.87
N SER A 248 -3.08 -24.53 -18.86
CA SER A 248 -2.11 -25.60 -18.66
C SER A 248 -0.73 -25.16 -19.12
N CYS A 249 0.30 -25.48 -18.34
CA CYS A 249 1.68 -25.12 -18.65
C CYS A 249 2.31 -26.21 -19.52
N LEU A 250 2.85 -25.81 -20.69
CA LEU A 250 3.55 -26.69 -21.63
C LEU A 250 5.05 -26.39 -21.62
N ASN A 251 5.89 -27.41 -21.53
CA ASN A 251 7.33 -27.24 -21.75
C ASN A 251 7.59 -26.83 -23.20
N THR A 252 8.39 -25.79 -23.41
CA THR A 252 8.85 -25.37 -24.74
C THR A 252 10.35 -25.10 -24.73
N THR A 253 11.04 -25.58 -25.76
CA THR A 253 12.39 -25.17 -26.11
C THR A 253 12.30 -24.24 -27.32
N THR A 254 12.76 -23.01 -27.17
CA THR A 254 12.86 -22.05 -28.27
C THR A 254 14.33 -21.75 -28.50
N THR A 255 14.79 -21.95 -29.73
CA THR A 255 16.11 -21.55 -30.19
C THR A 255 15.96 -20.22 -30.93
N ASP A 256 16.25 -19.12 -30.25
CA ASP A 256 16.61 -17.88 -30.95
C ASP A 256 18.14 -17.84 -31.07
N GLY A 257 18.63 -17.19 -32.13
CA GLY A 257 20.02 -17.28 -32.63
C GLY A 257 21.16 -16.97 -31.65
N ASP A 258 20.86 -16.65 -30.39
CA ASP A 258 21.83 -16.36 -29.32
C ASP A 258 21.76 -17.35 -28.13
N GLY A 259 20.96 -18.42 -28.19
CA GLY A 259 20.98 -19.50 -27.18
C GLY A 259 19.71 -20.35 -27.08
N GLU A 260 19.85 -21.57 -26.55
CA GLU A 260 18.74 -22.46 -26.21
C GLU A 260 18.11 -22.02 -24.87
N PHE A 261 16.87 -21.53 -24.92
CA PHE A 261 16.11 -21.21 -23.71
C PHE A 261 15.09 -22.32 -23.43
N GLN A 262 15.18 -22.92 -22.24
CA GLN A 262 14.13 -23.79 -21.70
C GLN A 262 13.08 -22.93 -20.98
N GLY A 263 11.83 -23.00 -21.43
CA GLY A 263 10.73 -22.22 -20.86
C GLY A 263 9.42 -22.98 -20.82
N TYR A 264 8.38 -22.33 -20.30
CA TYR A 264 7.02 -22.84 -20.27
C TYR A 264 6.11 -21.90 -21.08
N ARG A 265 5.20 -22.45 -21.90
CA ARG A 265 4.13 -21.70 -22.59
C ARG A 265 2.80 -22.02 -21.94
N CYS A 266 2.00 -20.99 -21.67
CA CYS A 266 0.61 -21.17 -21.22
C CYS A 266 -0.26 -21.54 -22.42
N LYS A 267 -1.02 -22.64 -22.31
CA LYS A 267 -2.11 -22.96 -23.23
C LYS A 267 -3.43 -22.74 -22.52
N CYS A 268 -4.22 -21.81 -23.05
CA CYS A 268 -5.63 -21.67 -22.71
C CYS A 268 -6.41 -22.80 -23.38
N SER A 269 -7.20 -23.56 -22.60
CA SER A 269 -8.23 -24.45 -23.14
C SER A 269 -9.57 -23.74 -23.28
#